data_AF-A0A818ALD7-F1
#
_entry.id   AF-A0A818ALD7-F1
#
_cell.length_a   1.000
_cell.length_b   1.000
_cell.length_c   1.000
_cell.angle_alpha   90.00
_cell.angle_beta   90.00
_cell.angle_gamma   90.00
#
_symmetry.space_group_name_H-M   'P 1'
#
loop_
_entity.id
_entity.type
_entity.pdbx_description
1 polymer ?
#
loop_
_entity_poly.entity_id
_entity_poly.type
_entity_poly.pdbx_seq_one_letter_code
_entity_poly.pdbx_strand_id
1 'polypeptide(L)'
;MPTGTLEVIIADGRHLKDRDIIGKNDAYVEVYLDKKYKQRTIADGRHLKDRDIIGKNDAYVEVYLDKKYKQRTTIIKNSNDPIWNERFSFNIHKGDDTIHFDVYDDDLVGRDSVGNCKVKLKHVFDGRKFDEWVKLPAKLGLSSHGEIHIIMNFTPV
;
A
#
# COMPACT_ATOMS: atom_id res chain seq x y z
N MET A 1 16.32 20.09 14.07
CA MET A 1 15.31 19.02 14.04
C MET A 1 15.57 18.12 15.23
N PRO A 2 14.52 17.74 15.98
CA PRO A 2 14.68 16.84 17.12
C PRO A 2 15.07 15.43 16.65
N THR A 3 15.72 14.68 17.53
CA THR A 3 15.98 13.25 17.39
C THR A 3 15.10 12.48 18.35
N GLY A 4 14.76 11.23 18.03
CA GLY A 4 13.91 10.42 18.89
C GLY A 4 13.22 9.31 18.12
N THR A 5 12.11 8.83 18.64
CA THR A 5 11.34 7.73 18.05
C THR A 5 10.09 8.27 17.38
N LEU A 6 9.89 7.93 16.11
CA LEU A 6 8.64 8.13 15.39
C LEU A 6 7.88 6.81 15.35
N GLU A 7 6.66 6.86 15.85
CA GLU A 7 5.71 5.77 15.70
C GLU A 7 4.71 6.11 14.61
N VAL A 8 4.49 5.15 13.71
CA VAL A 8 3.63 5.31 12.53
C VAL A 8 2.63 4.18 12.54
N ILE A 9 1.36 4.48 12.41
CA ILE A 9 0.31 3.51 12.18
C ILE A 9 -0.30 3.79 10.82
N ILE A 10 -0.34 2.75 9.98
CA ILE A 10 -1.06 2.75 8.71
C ILE A 10 -2.39 2.08 9.01
N ALA A 11 -3.45 2.88 9.16
CA ALA A 11 -4.73 2.40 9.64
C ALA A 11 -5.50 1.71 8.52
N ASP A 12 -5.87 2.46 7.49
CA ASP A 12 -6.65 1.95 6.37
C ASP A 12 -6.40 2.77 5.09
N GLY A 13 -6.91 2.25 3.98
CA GLY A 13 -6.95 2.92 2.70
C GLY A 13 -8.40 3.03 2.23
N ARG A 14 -8.68 4.03 1.38
CA ARG A 14 -9.99 4.15 0.73
C ARG A 14 -9.89 4.63 -0.70
N HIS A 15 -10.85 4.19 -1.50
CA HIS A 15 -10.98 4.54 -2.91
C HIS A 15 -9.67 4.35 -3.67
N LEU A 16 -8.90 3.30 -3.32
CA LEU A 16 -7.68 2.98 -4.04
C LEU A 16 -8.04 2.69 -5.50
N LYS A 17 -7.31 3.34 -6.41
CA LYS A 17 -7.57 3.17 -7.83
C LYS A 17 -7.28 1.72 -8.20
N ASP A 18 -8.29 1.07 -8.72
CA ASP A 18 -8.19 -0.29 -9.23
C ASP A 18 -7.16 -0.37 -10.37
N ARG A 19 -6.21 -1.30 -10.24
CA ARG A 19 -5.21 -1.63 -11.26
C ARG A 19 -5.56 -2.91 -12.02
N ASP A 20 -6.57 -3.65 -11.59
CA ASP A 20 -6.95 -4.98 -12.09
C ASP A 20 -7.92 -4.94 -13.28
N ILE A 21 -8.06 -3.79 -13.95
CA ILE A 21 -9.04 -3.61 -15.03
C ILE A 21 -8.40 -3.79 -16.42
N ILE A 22 -8.76 -4.91 -17.04
CA ILE A 22 -8.75 -5.26 -18.49
C ILE A 22 -7.36 -5.31 -19.14
N GLY A 23 -6.76 -6.50 -19.11
CA GLY A 23 -5.63 -6.89 -19.98
C GLY A 23 -4.40 -7.44 -19.26
N LYS A 24 -4.40 -7.47 -17.93
CA LYS A 24 -3.37 -8.15 -17.12
C LYS A 24 -3.91 -9.49 -16.58
N ASN A 25 -2.99 -10.43 -16.42
CA ASN A 25 -3.20 -11.89 -16.41
C ASN A 25 -3.76 -12.44 -15.08
N ASP A 26 -4.91 -11.98 -14.59
CA ASP A 26 -5.43 -12.46 -13.30
C ASP A 26 -6.28 -13.74 -13.44
N ALA A 27 -6.62 -14.11 -14.67
CA ALA A 27 -7.32 -15.34 -14.98
C ALA A 27 -6.37 -16.55 -15.01
N TYR A 28 -6.43 -17.39 -13.97
CA TYR A 28 -5.77 -18.70 -13.95
C TYR A 28 -6.75 -19.82 -13.58
N VAL A 29 -6.49 -21.03 -14.08
CA VAL A 29 -7.13 -22.24 -13.57
C VAL A 29 -6.20 -22.83 -12.49
N GLU A 30 -6.72 -23.02 -11.29
CA GLU A 30 -6.00 -23.73 -10.22
C GLU A 30 -6.17 -25.24 -10.41
N VAL A 31 -5.10 -25.92 -10.85
CA VAL A 31 -5.11 -27.38 -11.01
C VAL A 31 -4.49 -28.01 -9.76
N TYR A 32 -5.25 -28.89 -9.12
CA TYR A 32 -4.82 -29.64 -7.94
C TYR A 32 -4.22 -30.98 -8.40
N LEU A 33 -2.89 -31.07 -8.36
CA LEU A 33 -2.15 -32.32 -8.60
C LEU A 33 -1.90 -32.96 -7.23
N ASP A 34 -2.93 -33.63 -6.72
CA ASP A 34 -3.02 -34.09 -5.33
C ASP A 34 -3.11 -32.92 -4.32
N LYS A 35 -3.79 -33.12 -3.18
CA LYS A 35 -4.20 -32.08 -2.21
C LYS A 35 -3.06 -31.23 -1.61
N LYS A 36 -1.81 -31.53 -1.97
CA LYS A 36 -0.57 -30.92 -1.49
C LYS A 36 0.12 -30.01 -2.50
N TYR A 37 -0.09 -30.17 -3.81
CA TYR A 37 0.61 -29.39 -4.84
C TYR A 37 -0.35 -28.54 -5.66
N LYS A 38 -0.14 -27.22 -5.59
CA LYS A 38 -0.89 -26.22 -6.37
C LYS A 38 -0.07 -25.84 -7.59
N GLN A 39 -0.59 -26.11 -8.78
CA GLN A 39 -0.04 -25.55 -10.01
C GLN A 39 -1.00 -24.50 -10.54
N ARG A 40 -0.50 -23.28 -10.77
CA ARG A 40 -1.25 -22.20 -11.40
C ARG A 40 -0.83 -22.11 -12.85
N THR A 41 -1.78 -22.26 -13.77
CA THR A 41 -1.56 -22.10 -15.20
C THR A 41 -2.46 -20.98 -15.69
N ILE A 42 -1.90 -20.05 -16.47
CA ILE A 42 -2.65 -18.97 -17.11
C ILE A 42 -3.71 -19.59 -18.01
N ALA A 43 -4.96 -19.20 -17.81
CA ALA A 43 -6.06 -19.68 -18.64
C ALA A 43 -6.06 -18.91 -19.97
N ASP A 44 -6.04 -19.60 -21.12
CA ASP A 44 -6.28 -18.96 -22.42
C ASP A 44 -7.72 -18.42 -22.41
N GLY A 45 -7.85 -17.09 -22.32
CA GLY A 45 -9.05 -16.35 -21.93
C GLY A 45 -10.23 -16.40 -22.91
N ARG A 46 -10.28 -17.40 -23.80
CA ARG A 46 -11.30 -17.51 -24.86
C ARG A 46 -12.67 -18.04 -24.40
N HIS A 47 -12.80 -18.50 -23.16
CA HIS A 47 -14.06 -19.09 -22.64
C HIS A 47 -14.40 -18.74 -21.18
N LEU A 48 -13.85 -17.68 -20.61
CA LEU A 48 -14.31 -17.19 -19.31
C LEU A 48 -15.58 -16.38 -19.52
N LYS A 49 -16.73 -17.05 -19.36
CA LYS A 49 -18.06 -16.45 -19.45
C LYS A 49 -18.14 -15.15 -18.63
N ASP A 50 -18.67 -14.12 -19.29
CA ASP A 50 -19.11 -12.79 -18.86
C ASP A 50 -19.80 -12.67 -17.49
N ARG A 51 -19.13 -13.04 -16.40
CA ARG A 51 -19.54 -12.70 -15.03
C ARG A 51 -18.30 -12.38 -14.20
N ASP A 52 -18.07 -11.09 -14.02
CA ASP A 52 -17.30 -10.49 -12.92
C ASP A 52 -15.78 -10.74 -12.87
N ILE A 53 -15.07 -10.61 -14.01
CA ILE A 53 -13.59 -10.49 -14.02
C ILE A 53 -13.19 -9.01 -13.85
N ILE A 54 -13.63 -8.39 -12.77
CA ILE A 54 -13.07 -7.12 -12.28
C ILE A 54 -12.35 -7.50 -10.99
N GLY A 55 -11.02 -7.61 -11.04
CA GLY A 55 -10.21 -7.82 -9.85
C GLY A 55 -10.30 -6.61 -8.91
N LYS A 56 -9.82 -6.76 -7.68
CA LYS A 56 -9.65 -5.67 -6.73
C LYS A 56 -8.24 -5.83 -6.17
N ASN A 57 -7.61 -4.71 -5.83
CA ASN A 57 -6.23 -4.71 -5.35
C ASN A 57 -5.98 -5.74 -4.21
N ASP A 58 -4.88 -6.47 -4.30
CA ASP A 58 -4.17 -7.14 -3.22
C ASP A 58 -3.20 -6.14 -2.56
N ALA A 59 -3.75 -5.18 -1.81
CA ALA A 59 -3.05 -3.97 -1.40
C ALA A 59 -2.13 -4.10 -0.18
N TYR A 60 -0.96 -3.46 -0.25
CA TYR A 60 -0.07 -3.20 0.90
C TYR A 60 0.66 -1.85 0.76
N VAL A 61 1.22 -1.37 1.87
CA VAL A 61 1.97 -0.10 1.92
C VAL A 61 3.41 -0.34 2.35
N GLU A 62 4.37 0.17 1.58
CA GLU A 62 5.77 0.32 2.02
C GLU A 62 5.95 1.70 2.66
N VAL A 63 6.54 1.74 3.85
CA VAL A 63 6.84 2.96 4.61
C VAL A 63 8.33 3.08 4.90
N TYR A 64 8.91 4.27 4.67
CA TYR A 64 10.35 4.50 4.80
C TYR A 64 10.74 5.98 4.97
N LEU A 65 11.89 6.20 5.63
CA LEU A 65 12.62 7.47 5.65
C LEU A 65 13.74 7.48 4.59
N ASP A 66 14.49 6.37 4.53
CA ASP A 66 15.49 6.08 3.50
C ASP A 66 15.01 4.88 2.66
N LYS A 67 15.07 5.00 1.33
CA LYS A 67 14.70 3.93 0.40
C LYS A 67 15.46 2.62 0.61
N LYS A 68 16.61 2.64 1.30
CA LYS A 68 17.36 1.43 1.66
C LYS A 68 16.70 0.61 2.76
N TYR A 69 15.92 1.23 3.65
CA TYR A 69 15.31 0.59 4.81
C TYR A 69 13.80 0.82 4.79
N LYS A 70 13.09 -0.14 4.21
CA LYS A 70 11.64 -0.13 4.08
C LYS A 70 11.02 -1.12 5.04
N GLN A 71 9.95 -0.71 5.70
CA GLN A 71 9.01 -1.61 6.38
C GLN A 71 7.74 -1.67 5.53
N ARG A 72 6.95 -2.74 5.63
CA ARG A 72 5.70 -2.86 4.87
C ARG A 72 4.60 -3.50 5.71
N THR A 73 3.36 -3.17 5.36
CA THR A 73 2.18 -3.86 5.91
C THR A 73 2.06 -5.28 5.37
N THR A 74 1.21 -6.06 6.00
CA THR A 74 0.59 -7.24 5.40
C THR A 74 -0.23 -6.86 4.16
N ILE A 75 -0.48 -7.86 3.33
CA ILE A 75 -1.27 -7.72 2.11
C ILE A 75 -2.74 -8.01 2.45
N ILE A 76 -3.63 -7.07 2.13
CA ILE A 76 -5.07 -7.24 2.23
C ILE A 76 -5.62 -7.52 0.84
N LYS A 77 -6.20 -8.70 0.66
CA LYS A 77 -6.60 -9.19 -0.65
C LYS A 77 -7.95 -8.67 -1.12
N ASN A 78 -8.09 -8.50 -2.43
CA ASN A 78 -9.35 -8.14 -3.10
C ASN A 78 -10.07 -6.94 -2.45
N SER A 79 -9.36 -5.85 -2.14
CA SER A 79 -9.93 -4.66 -1.51
C SER A 79 -9.32 -3.35 -1.98
N ASN A 80 -10.19 -2.44 -2.45
CA ASN A 80 -9.85 -1.03 -2.73
C ASN A 80 -10.00 -0.14 -1.48
N ASP A 81 -10.48 -0.71 -0.38
CA ASP A 81 -10.64 -0.06 0.93
C ASP A 81 -10.04 -0.97 2.03
N PRO A 82 -8.72 -1.26 1.97
CA PRO A 82 -8.07 -2.19 2.90
C PRO A 82 -7.93 -1.59 4.30
N ILE A 83 -8.02 -2.45 5.32
CA ILE A 83 -7.75 -2.08 6.72
C ILE A 83 -6.50 -2.85 7.15
N TRP A 84 -5.41 -2.14 7.40
CA TRP A 84 -4.14 -2.73 7.84
C TRP A 84 -4.00 -2.66 9.36
N ASN A 85 -4.18 -1.47 9.95
CA ASN A 85 -3.97 -1.21 11.38
C ASN A 85 -2.61 -1.68 11.90
N GLU A 86 -1.55 -1.45 11.12
CA GLU A 86 -0.20 -1.91 11.44
C GLU A 86 0.69 -0.77 11.92
N ARG A 87 1.50 -1.07 12.95
CA ARG A 87 2.38 -0.11 13.62
C ARG A 87 3.84 -0.36 13.26
N PHE A 88 4.55 0.72 12.99
CA PHE A 88 5.98 0.76 12.68
C PHE A 88 6.68 1.74 13.60
N SER A 89 7.96 1.48 13.86
CA SER A 89 8.83 2.36 14.65
C SER A 89 10.05 2.74 13.84
N PHE A 90 10.42 4.02 13.89
CA PHE A 90 11.57 4.58 13.20
C PHE A 90 12.39 5.45 14.16
N ASN A 91 13.71 5.30 14.12
CA ASN A 91 14.62 6.23 14.79
C ASN A 91 14.82 7.45 13.90
N ILE A 92 14.50 8.63 14.42
CA ILE A 92 14.67 9.91 13.74
C ILE A 92 16.04 10.48 14.09
N HIS A 93 16.84 10.66 13.05
CA HIS A 93 18.16 11.26 13.12
C HIS A 93 18.16 12.70 12.60
N LYS A 94 19.24 13.43 12.90
CA LYS A 94 19.42 14.78 12.37
C LYS A 94 19.51 14.74 10.85
N GLY A 95 18.54 15.36 10.18
CA GLY A 95 18.47 15.42 8.72
C GLY A 95 17.22 14.75 8.15
N ASP A 96 16.58 13.85 8.93
CA ASP A 96 15.31 13.25 8.54
C ASP A 96 14.20 14.30 8.58
N ASP A 97 13.55 14.53 7.43
CA ASP A 97 12.57 15.60 7.28
C ASP A 97 11.21 15.11 6.77
N THR A 98 11.17 13.93 6.16
CA THR A 98 10.03 13.41 5.41
C THR A 98 9.98 11.91 5.55
N ILE A 99 8.80 11.38 5.81
CA ILE A 99 8.50 9.95 5.69
C ILE A 99 7.66 9.70 4.43
N HIS A 100 7.94 8.59 3.77
CA HIS A 100 7.38 8.21 2.48
C HIS A 100 6.51 6.97 2.62
N PHE A 101 5.46 6.91 1.81
CA PHE A 101 4.52 5.81 1.72
C PHE A 101 4.27 5.49 0.25
N ASP A 102 4.59 4.27 -0.15
CA ASP A 102 4.30 3.75 -1.49
C ASP A 102 3.25 2.64 -1.35
N VAL A 103 2.11 2.78 -2.05
CA VAL A 103 1.02 1.80 -2.05
C VAL A 103 1.14 0.92 -3.28
N TYR A 104 1.09 -0.39 -3.09
CA TYR A 104 1.24 -1.39 -4.12
C TYR A 104 0.07 -2.36 -4.15
N ASP A 105 -0.14 -2.92 -5.33
CA ASP A 105 -0.94 -4.10 -5.60
C ASP A 105 -0.01 -5.31 -5.74
N ASP A 106 -0.22 -6.38 -4.96
CA ASP A 106 0.63 -7.58 -4.97
C ASP A 106 0.11 -8.65 -5.94
N ASP A 107 0.26 -8.38 -7.24
CA ASP A 107 -0.16 -9.33 -8.27
C ASP A 107 0.81 -10.51 -8.40
N LEU A 108 0.32 -11.61 -8.95
CA LEU A 108 1.11 -12.81 -9.18
C LEU A 108 2.28 -12.62 -10.16
N VAL A 109 2.20 -11.62 -11.04
CA VAL A 109 3.23 -11.30 -12.04
C VAL A 109 4.08 -10.10 -11.60
N GLY A 110 4.20 -9.91 -10.28
CA GLY A 110 4.94 -8.81 -9.67
C GLY A 110 4.00 -7.72 -9.17
N ARG A 111 4.57 -6.71 -8.52
CA ARG A 111 3.79 -5.65 -7.89
C ARG A 111 3.52 -4.48 -8.82
N ASP A 112 2.30 -3.99 -8.82
CA ASP A 112 1.92 -2.77 -9.51
C ASP A 112 1.86 -1.59 -8.52
N SER A 113 2.31 -0.41 -8.96
CA SER A 113 2.22 0.79 -8.12
C SER A 113 0.82 1.40 -8.23
N VAL A 114 0.11 1.45 -7.10
CA VAL A 114 -1.19 2.12 -6.99
C VAL A 114 -0.98 3.62 -6.95
N GLY A 115 -0.15 4.10 -6.02
CA GLY A 115 0.21 5.49 -5.84
C GLY A 115 1.20 5.69 -4.70
N ASN A 116 1.58 6.93 -4.42
CA ASN A 116 2.44 7.25 -3.29
C ASN A 116 2.12 8.61 -2.67
N CYS A 117 2.55 8.79 -1.43
CA CYS A 117 2.51 10.06 -0.74
C CYS A 117 3.69 10.21 0.22
N LYS A 118 3.82 11.40 0.80
CA LYS A 118 4.87 11.71 1.76
C LYS A 118 4.37 12.72 2.79
N VAL A 119 4.81 12.59 4.04
CA VAL A 119 4.43 13.49 5.14
C VAL A 119 5.68 14.11 5.74
N LYS A 120 5.66 15.42 5.97
CA LYS A 120 6.76 16.14 6.62
C LYS A 120 6.75 15.89 8.13
N LEU A 121 7.89 15.51 8.70
CA LEU A 121 7.98 15.18 10.13
C LEU A 121 7.75 16.39 11.06
N LYS A 122 7.87 17.62 10.53
CA LYS A 122 7.53 18.85 11.28
C LYS A 122 6.12 18.84 11.87
N HIS A 123 5.18 18.05 11.32
CA HIS A 123 3.81 17.96 11.80
C HIS A 123 3.66 17.22 13.14
N VAL A 124 4.69 16.51 13.60
CA VAL A 124 4.68 15.78 14.88
C VAL A 124 5.74 16.27 15.87
N PHE A 125 6.66 17.13 15.44
CA PHE A 125 7.76 17.61 16.27
C PHE A 125 7.36 18.62 17.35
N ASP A 126 6.15 19.19 17.28
CA ASP A 126 5.59 20.04 18.34
C ASP A 126 4.84 19.22 19.41
N GLY A 127 4.95 17.88 19.37
CA GLY A 127 4.30 16.96 20.30
C GLY A 127 2.85 16.64 19.93
N ARG A 128 2.33 17.19 18.83
CA ARG A 128 0.98 16.85 18.36
C ARG A 128 0.98 15.49 17.66
N LYS A 129 -0.10 14.75 17.88
CA LYS A 129 -0.45 13.59 17.07
C LYS A 129 -0.82 14.06 15.66
N PHE A 130 -0.25 13.42 14.65
CA PHE A 130 -0.75 13.49 13.29
C PHE A 130 -1.75 12.34 13.08
N ASP A 131 -2.93 12.62 12.56
CA ASP A 131 -4.02 11.66 12.39
C ASP A 131 -4.89 12.13 11.22
N GLU A 132 -4.46 11.80 10.00
CA GLU A 132 -5.00 12.44 8.79
C GLU A 132 -5.10 11.47 7.61
N TRP A 133 -6.09 11.74 6.76
CA TRP A 133 -6.21 11.13 5.44
C TRP A 133 -5.26 11.83 4.46
N VAL A 134 -4.35 11.07 3.87
CA VAL A 134 -3.35 11.58 2.93
C VAL A 134 -3.65 11.06 1.53
N LYS A 135 -3.87 12.00 0.60
CA LYS A 135 -4.13 11.71 -0.82
C LYS A 135 -2.90 11.11 -1.51
N LEU A 136 -3.15 10.13 -2.37
CA LEU A 136 -2.20 9.60 -3.35
C LEU A 136 -2.33 10.42 -4.64
N PRO A 137 -1.44 11.40 -4.93
CA PRO A 137 -1.63 12.30 -6.06
C PRO A 137 -1.57 11.56 -7.39
N ALA A 138 -2.37 12.00 -8.36
CA ALA A 138 -2.29 11.53 -9.74
C ALA A 138 -1.47 12.50 -10.60
N LYS A 139 -1.00 12.03 -11.77
CA LYS A 139 -0.37 12.90 -12.77
C LYS A 139 -1.42 13.84 -13.39
N LEU A 140 -0.96 14.97 -13.94
CA LEU A 140 -1.76 16.10 -14.44
C LEU A 140 -3.13 15.71 -15.03
N GLY A 141 -4.20 16.24 -14.44
CA GLY A 141 -5.57 16.18 -14.96
C GLY A 141 -6.47 15.07 -14.39
N LEU A 142 -5.96 14.18 -13.55
CA LEU A 142 -6.74 13.10 -12.92
C LEU A 142 -7.03 13.38 -11.44
N SER A 143 -8.19 12.93 -10.96
CA SER A 143 -8.47 12.77 -9.54
C SER A 143 -7.55 11.68 -8.95
N SER A 144 -7.18 11.82 -7.68
CA SER A 144 -6.20 10.98 -6.95
C SER A 144 -6.30 9.46 -7.14
N HIS A 145 -5.23 8.74 -6.86
CA HIS A 145 -5.18 7.26 -6.84
C HIS A 145 -5.79 6.63 -5.57
N GLY A 146 -6.57 7.39 -4.81
CA GLY A 146 -7.08 7.03 -3.49
C GLY A 146 -6.41 7.82 -2.36
N GLU A 147 -6.70 7.43 -1.12
CA GLU A 147 -6.17 8.03 0.10
C GLU A 147 -5.81 6.93 1.11
N ILE A 148 -4.82 7.19 1.97
CA ILE A 148 -4.49 6.33 3.11
C ILE A 148 -4.58 7.12 4.42
N HIS A 149 -5.05 6.49 5.48
CA HIS A 149 -5.17 7.06 6.81
C HIS A 149 -3.89 6.79 7.60
N ILE A 150 -3.19 7.86 7.95
CA ILE A 150 -1.88 7.80 8.59
C ILE A 150 -1.97 8.46 9.96
N ILE A 151 -1.53 7.72 10.97
CA ILE A 151 -1.38 8.20 12.33
C ILE A 151 0.10 8.21 12.69
N MET A 152 0.60 9.32 13.24
CA MET A 152 1.98 9.42 13.70
C MET A 152 2.10 10.12 15.04
N ASN A 153 3.02 9.63 15.87
CA ASN A 153 3.42 10.25 17.13
C ASN A 153 4.95 10.28 17.22
N PHE A 154 5.49 11.35 17.78
CA PHE A 154 6.93 11.51 17.97
C PHE A 154 7.28 11.66 19.44
N THR A 155 8.25 10.88 19.89
CA THR A 155 8.81 10.92 21.24
C THR A 155 10.26 11.38 21.16
N PRO A 156 10.59 12.61 21.61
CA PRO A 156 11.97 13.08 21.60
C PRO A 156 12.85 12.30 22.58
N VAL A 157 14.14 12.22 22.25
CA VAL A 157 15.21 11.72 23.14
C VAL A 157 16.11 12.88 23.55
#